data_AF-A0A0J8UU75-F1
#
_entry.id   AF-A0A0J8UU75-F1
#
_cell.length_a   1.000
_cell.length_b   1.000
_cell.length_c   1.000
_cell.angle_alpha   90.00
_cell.angle_beta   90.00
_cell.angle_gamma   90.00
#
_symmetry.space_group_name_H-M   'P 1'
#
loop_
_entity.id
_entity.type
_entity.pdbx_description
1 polymer ?
#
loop_
_entity_poly.entity_id
_entity_poly.type
_entity_poly.pdbx_seq_one_letter_code
_entity_poly.pdbx_strand_id
1 'polypeptide(L)'
;MGKKAVHFGGGNIGRGFVGEFLHESDYEVVFVDVMDSIIDALQGASSYKVTEVISEISTADVVTCAVGPNILKFIAPPIAKGIDARTIERPLAVVACENAIGATDTLHKFVKENTDPSRVESLSSRARFANSAIDRIVPTQDPDSGLDVKIEKFYEWVVEKTPFGEWGHPDIQAILWVRQSGSLH
;
A
#
# COMPACT_ATOMS: atom_id res chain seq x y z
N MET A 1 -20.46 0.32 3.38
CA MET A 1 -19.22 -0.21 4.00
C MET A 1 -18.17 0.88 3.82
N GLY A 2 -17.37 1.20 4.85
CA GLY A 2 -16.37 2.28 4.78
C GLY A 2 -15.21 1.95 3.84
N LYS A 3 -14.40 2.96 3.47
CA LYS A 3 -13.19 2.76 2.65
C LYS A 3 -12.16 1.96 3.45
N LYS A 4 -11.48 0.98 2.84
CA LYS A 4 -10.45 0.16 3.49
C LYS A 4 -9.13 0.17 2.74
N ALA A 5 -8.05 0.42 3.46
CA ALA A 5 -6.68 0.37 2.97
C ALA A 5 -5.86 -0.66 3.75
N VAL A 6 -5.06 -1.44 3.05
CA VAL A 6 -4.04 -2.31 3.66
C VAL A 6 -2.66 -1.72 3.33
N HIS A 7 -1.88 -1.39 4.34
CA HIS A 7 -0.55 -0.81 4.18
C HIS A 7 0.53 -1.78 4.70
N PHE A 8 1.45 -2.18 3.83
CA PHE A 8 2.62 -2.97 4.22
C PHE A 8 3.78 -2.05 4.61
N GLY A 9 4.36 -2.27 5.79
CA GLY A 9 5.47 -1.49 6.33
C GLY A 9 5.00 -0.37 7.25
N GLY A 10 4.79 -0.68 8.52
CA GLY A 10 4.49 0.27 9.58
C GLY A 10 5.70 1.00 10.13
N GLY A 11 6.77 1.22 9.35
CA GLY A 11 7.89 2.10 9.72
C GLY A 11 7.51 3.59 9.68
N ASN A 12 8.49 4.49 9.80
CA ASN A 12 8.19 5.93 9.87
C ASN A 12 7.50 6.49 8.62
N ILE A 13 7.88 6.03 7.41
CA ILE A 13 7.19 6.41 6.16
C ILE A 13 5.76 5.85 6.14
N GLY A 14 5.57 4.62 6.59
CA GLY A 14 4.23 4.04 6.64
C GLY A 14 3.30 4.78 7.59
N ARG A 15 3.74 5.04 8.83
CA ARG A 15 2.89 5.68 9.85
C ARG A 15 2.79 7.20 9.66
N GLY A 16 3.89 7.87 9.40
CA GLY A 16 3.98 9.33 9.29
C GLY A 16 3.90 9.85 7.86
N PHE A 17 3.41 9.06 6.90
CA PHE A 17 3.14 9.58 5.56
C PHE A 17 1.98 8.85 4.89
N VAL A 18 2.19 7.60 4.47
CA VAL A 18 1.20 6.90 3.64
C VAL A 18 -0.05 6.58 4.44
N GLY A 19 0.10 6.01 5.63
CA GLY A 19 -1.01 5.66 6.52
C GLY A 19 -1.74 6.88 7.08
N GLU A 20 -1.02 7.95 7.40
CA GLU A 20 -1.59 9.24 7.81
C GLU A 20 -2.57 9.75 6.74
N PHE A 21 -2.13 9.90 5.49
CA PHE A 21 -2.98 10.45 4.43
C PHE A 21 -4.09 9.51 3.96
N LEU A 22 -3.91 8.20 4.10
CA LEU A 22 -4.99 7.24 3.93
C LEU A 22 -6.08 7.45 5.00
N HIS A 23 -5.68 7.58 6.26
CA HIS A 23 -6.59 7.84 7.37
C HIS A 23 -7.33 9.18 7.20
N GLU A 24 -6.60 10.26 6.85
CA GLU A 24 -7.20 11.57 6.55
C GLU A 24 -8.16 11.53 5.34
N SER A 25 -8.03 10.54 4.46
CA SER A 25 -8.94 10.29 3.33
C SER A 25 -10.10 9.35 3.68
N ASP A 26 -10.39 9.18 4.97
CA ASP A 26 -11.45 8.35 5.56
C ASP A 26 -11.31 6.83 5.35
N TYR A 27 -10.08 6.35 5.15
CA TYR A 27 -9.82 4.90 5.11
C TYR A 27 -9.67 4.31 6.52
N GLU A 28 -10.30 3.15 6.74
CA GLU A 28 -9.83 2.19 7.74
C GLU A 28 -8.47 1.65 7.26
N VAL A 29 -7.39 1.97 7.99
CA VAL A 29 -6.02 1.57 7.63
C VAL A 29 -5.61 0.35 8.44
N VAL A 30 -5.34 -0.75 7.75
CA VAL A 30 -4.77 -1.98 8.32
C VAL A 30 -3.28 -2.01 8.00
N PHE A 31 -2.43 -1.84 9.02
CA PHE A 31 -0.99 -2.03 8.88
C PHE A 31 -0.62 -3.51 8.91
N VAL A 32 0.29 -3.91 8.01
CA VAL A 32 0.91 -5.23 7.96
C VAL A 32 2.41 -5.06 8.08
N ASP A 33 3.01 -5.62 9.13
CA ASP A 33 4.44 -5.53 9.39
C ASP A 33 4.95 -6.79 10.09
N VAL A 34 6.26 -6.98 10.05
CA VAL A 34 7.03 -8.01 10.75
C VAL A 34 8.00 -7.40 11.77
N MET A 35 8.04 -6.08 11.95
CA MET A 35 8.95 -5.41 12.90
C MET A 35 8.60 -5.68 14.37
N ASP A 36 9.60 -6.12 15.14
CA ASP A 36 9.51 -6.40 16.58
C ASP A 36 8.97 -5.21 17.39
N SER A 37 9.31 -3.98 17.02
CA SER A 37 8.82 -2.78 17.72
C SER A 37 7.31 -2.55 17.63
N ILE A 38 6.65 -3.07 16.58
CA ILE A 38 5.18 -3.06 16.46
C ILE A 38 4.59 -4.16 17.32
N ILE A 39 5.25 -5.32 17.40
CA ILE A 39 4.84 -6.40 18.31
C ILE A 39 4.89 -5.90 19.76
N ASP A 40 5.96 -5.19 20.14
CA ASP A 40 6.12 -4.62 21.48
C ASP A 40 5.04 -3.56 21.79
N ALA A 41 4.71 -2.70 20.81
CA ALA A 41 3.63 -1.72 20.96
C ALA A 41 2.24 -2.38 21.05
N LEU A 42 2.00 -3.45 20.29
CA LEU A 42 0.77 -4.25 20.36
C LEU A 42 0.63 -5.00 21.69
N GLN A 43 1.74 -5.47 22.27
CA GLN A 43 1.75 -6.06 23.61
C GLN A 43 1.44 -5.01 24.70
N GLY A 44 1.73 -3.73 24.45
CA GLY A 44 1.36 -2.62 25.32
C GLY A 44 -0.11 -2.16 25.19
N ALA A 45 -0.83 -2.61 24.17
CA ALA A 45 -2.24 -2.25 23.96
C ALA A 45 -3.17 -3.10 24.84
N SER A 46 -4.22 -2.48 25.39
CA SER A 46 -5.21 -3.18 26.23
C SER A 46 -6.05 -4.22 25.49
N SER A 47 -6.12 -4.12 24.15
CA SER A 47 -6.71 -5.13 23.27
C SER A 47 -6.20 -4.94 21.85
N TYR A 48 -6.19 -6.02 21.06
CA TYR A 48 -5.95 -5.99 19.62
C TYR A 48 -6.81 -7.05 18.92
N LYS A 49 -7.07 -6.85 17.63
CA LYS A 49 -7.81 -7.80 16.80
C LYS A 49 -6.82 -8.59 15.95
N VAL A 50 -6.99 -9.91 15.93
CA VAL A 50 -6.28 -10.79 15.01
C VAL A 50 -7.18 -11.04 13.80
N THR A 51 -6.71 -10.67 12.61
CA THR A 51 -7.37 -11.02 11.35
C THR A 51 -6.35 -11.54 10.35
N GLU A 52 -6.80 -12.43 9.45
CA GLU A 52 -5.94 -12.91 8.37
C GLU A 52 -5.75 -11.82 7.32
N VAL A 53 -4.49 -11.48 7.03
CA VAL A 53 -4.10 -10.45 6.05
C VAL A 53 -4.77 -10.66 4.68
N ILE A 54 -4.96 -11.92 4.27
CA ILE A 54 -5.62 -12.28 3.00
C ILE A 54 -7.07 -11.77 2.97
N SER A 55 -7.80 -11.88 4.09
CA SER A 55 -9.19 -11.40 4.21
C SER A 55 -9.28 -9.87 4.19
N GLU A 56 -8.31 -9.19 4.79
CA GLU A 56 -8.26 -7.73 4.75
C GLU A 56 -7.97 -7.24 3.32
N ILE A 57 -7.04 -7.87 2.59
CA ILE A 57 -6.72 -7.53 1.20
C ILE A 57 -7.88 -7.84 0.26
N SER A 58 -8.60 -8.95 0.47
CA SER A 58 -9.71 -9.35 -0.41
C SER A 58 -10.91 -8.39 -0.34
N THR A 59 -10.99 -7.60 0.74
CA THR A 59 -12.05 -6.61 0.98
C THR A 59 -11.57 -5.17 0.86
N ALA A 60 -10.27 -4.93 0.69
CA ALA A 60 -9.70 -3.58 0.59
C ALA A 60 -10.01 -2.89 -0.75
N ASP A 61 -10.05 -1.57 -0.72
CA ASP A 61 -10.08 -0.73 -1.92
C ASP A 61 -8.67 -0.49 -2.46
N VAL A 62 -7.68 -0.35 -1.56
CA VAL A 62 -6.30 -0.06 -1.90
C VAL A 62 -5.32 -0.87 -1.03
N VAL A 63 -4.24 -1.35 -1.67
CA VAL A 63 -3.03 -1.84 -1.02
C VAL A 63 -1.90 -0.88 -1.33
N THR A 64 -1.20 -0.42 -0.29
CA THR A 64 0.03 0.37 -0.42
C THR A 64 1.18 -0.29 0.33
N CYS A 65 2.42 0.10 0.04
CA CYS A 65 3.58 -0.36 0.80
C CYS A 65 4.70 0.67 0.88
N ALA A 66 5.46 0.64 1.98
CA ALA A 66 6.72 1.35 2.18
C ALA A 66 7.67 0.46 3.00
N VAL A 67 8.17 -0.60 2.37
CA VAL A 67 8.95 -1.70 2.97
C VAL A 67 10.40 -1.77 2.47
N GLY A 68 10.73 -1.01 1.42
CA GLY A 68 12.00 -1.10 0.71
C GLY A 68 11.94 -2.07 -0.48
N PRO A 69 12.60 -1.77 -1.61
CA PRO A 69 12.48 -2.54 -2.85
C PRO A 69 12.90 -4.01 -2.71
N ASN A 70 13.85 -4.31 -1.81
CA ASN A 70 14.31 -5.68 -1.55
C ASN A 70 13.27 -6.53 -0.79
N ILE A 71 12.30 -5.89 -0.14
CA ILE A 71 11.26 -6.54 0.65
C ILE A 71 9.98 -6.80 -0.16
N LEU A 72 9.79 -6.12 -1.29
CA LEU A 72 8.60 -6.26 -2.16
C LEU A 72 8.26 -7.72 -2.51
N LYS A 73 9.28 -8.55 -2.77
CA LYS A 73 9.08 -9.99 -3.08
C LYS A 73 8.47 -10.80 -1.94
N PHE A 74 8.65 -10.36 -0.69
CA PHE A 74 8.14 -11.07 0.49
C PHE A 74 6.70 -10.67 0.83
N ILE A 75 6.26 -9.47 0.42
CA ILE A 75 4.86 -9.04 0.59
C ILE A 75 3.97 -9.44 -0.59
N ALA A 76 4.56 -9.78 -1.74
CA ALA A 76 3.80 -10.19 -2.92
C ALA A 76 2.94 -11.46 -2.74
N PRO A 77 3.37 -12.53 -2.05
CA PRO A 77 2.55 -13.72 -1.85
C PRO A 77 1.20 -13.47 -1.13
N PRO A 78 1.14 -12.77 0.03
CA PRO A 78 -0.16 -12.47 0.64
C PRO A 78 -1.02 -11.53 -0.21
N ILE A 79 -0.43 -10.59 -0.96
CA ILE A 79 -1.16 -9.72 -1.89
C ILE A 79 -1.81 -10.55 -3.01
N ALA A 80 -1.06 -11.45 -3.64
CA ALA A 80 -1.56 -12.32 -4.70
C ALA A 80 -2.73 -13.19 -4.20
N LYS A 81 -2.57 -13.84 -3.04
CA LYS A 81 -3.64 -14.63 -2.41
C LYS A 81 -4.86 -13.80 -2.06
N GLY A 82 -4.65 -12.58 -1.58
CA GLY A 82 -5.73 -11.62 -1.31
C GLY A 82 -6.51 -11.28 -2.57
N ILE A 83 -5.81 -10.98 -3.68
CA ILE A 83 -6.40 -10.71 -5.00
C ILE A 83 -7.14 -11.93 -5.57
N ASP A 84 -6.62 -13.14 -5.35
CA ASP A 84 -7.31 -14.39 -5.70
C ASP A 84 -8.56 -14.62 -4.87
N ALA A 85 -8.56 -14.26 -3.58
CA ALA A 85 -9.74 -14.37 -2.73
C ALA A 85 -10.82 -13.29 -3.02
N ARG A 86 -10.54 -12.28 -3.87
CA ARG A 86 -11.51 -11.22 -4.18
C ARG A 86 -12.70 -11.74 -4.97
N THR A 87 -13.89 -11.34 -4.50
CA THR A 87 -15.17 -11.46 -5.21
C THR A 87 -15.78 -10.10 -5.55
N ILE A 88 -15.19 -9.01 -5.06
CA ILE A 88 -15.60 -7.64 -5.32
C ILE A 88 -15.29 -7.28 -6.78
N GLU A 89 -16.28 -6.74 -7.48
CA GLU A 89 -16.17 -6.38 -8.90
C GLU A 89 -15.12 -5.29 -9.14
N ARG A 90 -15.06 -4.28 -8.25
CA ARG A 90 -14.05 -3.22 -8.35
C ARG A 90 -12.64 -3.79 -8.10
N PRO A 91 -11.69 -3.61 -9.05
CA PRO A 91 -10.32 -4.04 -8.87
C PRO A 91 -9.65 -3.39 -7.65
N LEU A 92 -8.80 -4.15 -6.97
CA LEU A 92 -7.92 -3.62 -5.94
C LEU A 92 -6.93 -2.62 -6.57
N ALA A 93 -6.82 -1.41 -6.02
CA ALA A 93 -5.73 -0.50 -6.36
C ALA A 93 -4.45 -0.94 -5.62
N VAL A 94 -3.32 -1.05 -6.32
CA VAL A 94 -2.03 -1.40 -5.73
C VAL A 94 -1.00 -0.33 -6.07
N VAL A 95 -0.38 0.28 -5.05
CA VAL A 95 0.58 1.38 -5.19
C VAL A 95 1.75 1.21 -4.22
N ALA A 96 2.94 0.90 -4.74
CA ALA A 96 4.16 0.82 -3.94
C ALA A 96 4.79 2.21 -3.75
N CYS A 97 4.71 2.72 -2.53
CA CYS A 97 5.21 4.02 -2.09
C CYS A 97 6.68 3.90 -1.65
N GLU A 98 7.53 3.55 -2.60
CA GLU A 98 8.96 3.34 -2.39
C GLU A 98 9.78 4.47 -3.00
N ASN A 99 10.95 4.76 -2.43
CA ASN A 99 11.96 5.61 -3.08
C ASN A 99 12.71 4.81 -4.17
N ALA A 100 11.96 4.31 -5.15
CA ALA A 100 12.47 3.53 -6.27
C ALA A 100 11.57 3.69 -7.50
N ILE A 101 12.17 3.96 -8.65
CA ILE A 101 11.45 4.07 -9.93
C ILE A 101 10.86 2.70 -10.29
N GLY A 102 9.58 2.68 -10.69
CA GLY A 102 8.93 1.44 -11.13
C GLY A 102 8.73 0.43 -10.00
N ALA A 103 8.66 0.87 -8.74
CA ALA A 103 8.48 -0.02 -7.60
C ALA A 103 7.16 -0.81 -7.68
N THR A 104 6.10 -0.20 -8.21
CA THR A 104 4.81 -0.88 -8.32
C THR A 104 4.83 -1.89 -9.45
N ASP A 105 5.52 -1.61 -10.56
CA ASP A 105 5.77 -2.60 -11.61
C ASP A 105 6.60 -3.78 -11.10
N THR A 106 7.59 -3.50 -10.25
CA THR A 106 8.41 -4.53 -9.60
C THR A 106 7.55 -5.41 -8.69
N LEU A 107 6.70 -4.80 -7.87
CA LEU A 107 5.74 -5.52 -7.04
C LEU A 107 4.75 -6.33 -7.89
N HIS A 108 4.24 -5.76 -8.99
CA HIS A 108 3.32 -6.43 -9.90
C HIS A 108 3.93 -7.70 -10.49
N LYS A 109 5.21 -7.70 -10.87
CA LYS A 109 5.91 -8.91 -11.34
C LYS A 109 5.89 -10.01 -10.28
N PHE A 110 6.27 -9.70 -9.05
CA PHE A 110 6.24 -10.68 -7.96
C PHE A 110 4.81 -11.15 -7.62
N VAL A 111 3.82 -10.26 -7.66
CA VAL A 111 2.41 -10.63 -7.44
C VAL A 111 1.96 -11.60 -8.53
N LYS A 112 2.29 -11.33 -9.80
CA LYS A 112 1.97 -12.21 -10.93
C LYS A 112 2.61 -13.59 -10.79
N GLU A 113 3.86 -13.67 -10.33
CA GLU A 113 4.57 -14.93 -10.06
C GLU A 113 3.92 -15.76 -8.93
N ASN A 114 3.22 -15.11 -8.00
CA ASN A 114 2.54 -15.74 -6.86
C ASN A 114 1.02 -15.89 -7.05
N THR A 115 0.48 -15.44 -8.18
CA THR A 115 -0.94 -15.58 -8.52
C THR A 115 -1.19 -17.02 -8.99
N ASP A 116 -2.36 -17.59 -8.64
CA ASP A 116 -2.75 -18.90 -9.18
C ASP A 116 -2.59 -18.91 -10.73
N PRO A 117 -1.85 -19.88 -11.31
CA PRO A 117 -1.58 -19.91 -12.75
C PRO A 117 -2.84 -19.82 -13.62
N SER A 118 -3.95 -20.42 -13.16
CA SER A 118 -5.24 -20.40 -13.88
C SER A 118 -5.90 -19.02 -13.88
N ARG A 119 -5.45 -18.10 -13.02
CA ARG A 119 -6.06 -16.78 -12.81
C ARG A 119 -5.19 -15.61 -13.28
N VAL A 120 -3.95 -15.87 -13.71
CA VAL A 120 -3.01 -14.83 -14.18
C VAL A 120 -3.58 -13.99 -15.31
N GLU A 121 -4.24 -14.60 -16.31
CA GLU A 121 -4.81 -13.88 -17.45
C GLU A 121 -5.89 -12.87 -17.01
N SER A 122 -6.66 -13.23 -15.98
CA SER A 122 -7.71 -12.38 -15.41
C SER A 122 -7.22 -11.40 -14.35
N LEU A 123 -5.93 -11.38 -14.00
CA LEU A 123 -5.39 -10.57 -12.89
C LEU A 123 -5.77 -9.10 -13.01
N SER A 124 -5.68 -8.55 -14.22
CA SER A 124 -5.96 -7.14 -14.48
C SER A 124 -7.42 -6.76 -14.16
N SER A 125 -8.38 -7.69 -14.31
CA SER A 125 -9.78 -7.45 -13.93
C SER A 125 -10.00 -7.38 -12.41
N ARG A 126 -9.03 -7.80 -11.59
CA ARG A 126 -9.14 -7.91 -10.13
C ARG A 126 -8.19 -6.99 -9.38
N ALA A 127 -7.12 -6.53 -10.02
CA ALA A 127 -6.18 -5.57 -9.47
C ALA A 127 -5.61 -4.63 -10.56
N ARG A 128 -5.43 -3.36 -10.20
CA ARG A 128 -4.74 -2.34 -11.01
C ARG A 128 -3.51 -1.84 -10.26
N PHE A 129 -2.38 -1.80 -10.96
CA PHE A 129 -1.07 -1.44 -10.43
C PHE A 129 -0.66 -0.09 -11.00
N ALA A 130 -0.37 0.88 -10.14
CA ALA A 130 0.01 2.23 -10.57
C ALA A 130 1.31 2.66 -9.88
N ASN A 131 2.31 3.06 -10.66
CA ASN A 131 3.53 3.57 -10.07
C ASN A 131 3.28 4.90 -9.38
N SER A 132 4.10 5.13 -8.36
CA SER A 132 4.13 6.38 -7.63
C SER A 132 5.54 6.93 -7.53
N ALA A 133 5.63 8.23 -7.34
CA ALA A 133 6.79 8.89 -6.76
C ALA A 133 6.37 9.49 -5.43
N ILE A 134 7.22 9.32 -4.40
CA ILE A 134 7.02 9.90 -3.09
C ILE A 134 8.24 10.71 -2.69
N ASP A 135 8.01 11.83 -2.03
CA ASP A 135 9.04 12.61 -1.36
C ASP A 135 8.49 13.15 -0.04
N ARG A 136 9.14 12.81 1.07
CA ARG A 136 8.85 13.40 2.37
C ARG A 136 10.07 13.21 3.27
N ILE A 137 10.52 14.31 3.85
CA ILE A 137 11.58 14.25 4.86
C ILE A 137 10.97 13.76 6.17
N VAL A 138 11.50 12.65 6.68
CA VAL A 138 11.20 12.10 7.99
C VAL A 138 12.44 12.32 8.88
N PRO A 139 12.42 13.29 9.82
CA PRO A 139 13.56 13.55 10.69
C PRO A 139 13.89 12.38 11.63
N THR A 140 15.03 12.48 12.31
CA THR A 140 15.37 11.56 13.39
C THR A 140 14.29 11.59 14.48
N GLN A 141 13.85 10.40 14.90
CA GLN A 141 12.82 10.22 15.91
C GLN A 141 13.46 10.26 17.32
N ASP A 142 12.68 10.68 18.32
CA ASP A 142 13.16 10.62 19.70
C ASP A 142 13.27 9.15 20.15
N PRO A 143 14.27 8.78 20.97
CA PRO A 143 14.46 7.40 21.42
C PRO A 143 13.21 6.75 22.05
N ASP A 144 12.36 7.55 22.71
CA ASP A 144 11.17 7.10 23.42
C ASP A 144 9.85 7.50 22.73
N SER A 145 9.90 7.79 21.43
CA SER A 145 8.71 8.22 20.65
C SER A 145 7.65 7.13 20.45
N GLY A 146 7.97 5.86 20.76
CA GLY A 146 7.02 4.75 20.61
C GLY A 146 6.49 4.65 19.16
N LEU A 147 5.18 4.81 18.99
CA LEU A 147 4.54 4.80 17.67
C LEU A 147 4.51 6.17 16.99
N ASP A 148 4.74 7.25 17.73
CA ASP A 148 4.69 8.61 17.21
C ASP A 148 5.80 8.84 16.16
N VAL A 149 5.49 9.67 15.18
CA VAL A 149 6.44 10.02 14.11
C VAL A 149 6.47 11.54 13.96
N LYS A 150 7.65 12.13 14.13
CA LYS A 150 7.95 13.51 13.73
C LYS A 150 8.05 13.56 12.21
N ILE A 151 7.32 14.49 11.62
CA ILE A 151 7.18 14.64 10.17
C ILE A 151 7.37 16.10 9.76
N GLU A 152 7.88 16.32 8.55
CA GLU A 152 7.82 17.63 7.92
C GLU A 152 6.45 17.88 7.28
N LYS A 153 6.08 19.17 7.12
CA LYS A 153 4.86 19.59 6.43
C LYS A 153 4.92 19.39 4.91
N PHE A 154 6.10 19.55 4.31
CA PHE A 154 6.26 19.38 2.88
C PHE A 154 6.27 17.89 2.53
N TYR A 155 5.49 17.53 1.52
CA TYR A 155 5.46 16.20 0.95
C TYR A 155 5.07 16.28 -0.53
N GLU A 156 5.43 15.25 -1.28
CA GLU A 156 4.94 14.97 -2.62
C GLU A 156 4.51 13.50 -2.69
N TRP A 157 3.29 13.26 -3.17
CA TRP A 157 2.81 11.92 -3.47
C TRP A 157 2.13 11.93 -4.84
N VAL A 158 2.86 11.51 -5.86
CA VAL A 158 2.40 11.49 -7.25
C VAL A 158 2.07 10.06 -7.64
N VAL A 159 0.91 9.82 -8.24
CA VAL A 159 0.52 8.48 -8.71
C VAL A 159 -0.04 8.54 -10.12
N GLU A 160 0.36 7.57 -10.94
CA GLU A 160 -0.17 7.38 -12.29
C GLU A 160 -1.64 6.98 -12.24
N LYS A 161 -2.53 7.76 -12.86
CA LYS A 161 -3.96 7.44 -12.89
C LYS A 161 -4.37 6.56 -14.09
N THR A 162 -3.55 6.50 -15.13
CA THR A 162 -3.84 5.75 -16.36
C THR A 162 -4.15 4.27 -16.11
N PRO A 163 -3.43 3.55 -15.23
CA PRO A 163 -3.67 2.12 -15.00
C PRO A 163 -5.07 1.78 -14.43
N PHE A 164 -5.78 2.75 -13.83
CA PHE A 164 -7.12 2.49 -13.29
C PHE A 164 -8.22 2.49 -14.37
N GLY A 165 -7.99 3.14 -15.50
CA GLY A 165 -8.92 3.15 -16.64
C GLY A 165 -10.33 3.59 -16.25
N GLU A 166 -11.33 2.82 -16.68
CA GLU A 166 -12.76 3.06 -16.43
C GLU A 166 -13.15 2.95 -14.94
N TRP A 167 -12.35 2.27 -14.12
CA TRP A 167 -12.65 2.04 -12.70
C TRP A 167 -12.40 3.27 -11.82
N GLY A 168 -11.65 4.24 -12.34
CA GLY A 168 -11.18 5.40 -11.59
C GLY A 168 -10.17 5.03 -10.50
N HIS A 169 -9.38 6.01 -10.09
CA HIS A 169 -8.43 5.85 -8.98
C HIS A 169 -9.15 5.88 -7.61
N PRO A 170 -8.53 5.37 -6.54
CA PRO A 170 -9.02 5.58 -5.18
C PRO A 170 -9.05 7.07 -4.82
N ASP A 171 -10.00 7.45 -3.96
CA ASP A 171 -10.19 8.82 -3.50
C ASP A 171 -9.32 9.10 -2.28
N ILE A 172 -8.05 9.45 -2.55
CA ILE A 172 -7.02 9.80 -1.58
C ILE A 172 -6.59 11.24 -1.86
N GLN A 173 -6.91 12.15 -0.94
CA GLN A 173 -6.82 13.60 -1.17
C GLN A 173 -5.38 14.10 -1.32
N ALA A 174 -4.44 13.45 -0.63
CA ALA A 174 -3.04 13.84 -0.66
C ALA A 174 -2.31 13.51 -1.97
N ILE A 175 -2.91 12.66 -2.83
CA ILE A 175 -2.26 12.21 -4.05
C ILE A 175 -2.47 13.22 -5.18
N LEU A 176 -1.37 13.63 -5.81
CA LEU A 176 -1.39 14.27 -7.12
C LEU A 176 -1.51 13.20 -8.23
N TRP A 177 -2.72 13.07 -8.79
CA TRP A 177 -3.02 12.09 -9.83
C TRP A 177 -2.61 12.57 -11.23
N VAL A 178 -1.55 11.98 -11.77
CA VAL A 178 -1.00 12.36 -13.09
C VAL A 178 -1.34 11.34 -14.16
N ARG A 179 -1.49 11.79 -15.41
CA ARG A 179 -1.45 10.85 -16.54
C ARG A 179 0.00 10.39 -16.68
N GLN A 180 0.20 9.09 -16.88
CA GLN A 180 1.52 8.57 -17.25
C GLN A 180 2.07 9.42 -18.39
N SER A 181 3.27 9.98 -18.22
CA SER A 181 3.93 10.64 -19.34
C SER A 181 4.13 9.57 -20.39
N GLY A 182 3.58 9.77 -21.59
CA GLY A 182 3.97 8.95 -22.72
C GLY A 182 5.49 8.97 -22.77
N SER A 183 6.11 7.79 -22.84
CA SER A 183 7.52 7.69 -23.19
C SER A 183 7.74 8.60 -24.40
N LEU A 184 8.63 9.58 -24.27
CA LEU A 184 9.24 10.22 -25.43
C LEU A 184 10.11 9.14 -26.10
N HIS A 185 9.47 8.29 -26.89
CA HIS A 185 10.08 7.37 -27.84
C HIS A 185 9.41 7.59 -29.18
#